data_AF-A0A948PZJ6-F1
#
_entry.id   AF-A0A948PZJ6-F1
#
_cell.length_a   1.000
_cell.length_b   1.000
_cell.length_c   1.000
_cell.angle_alpha   90.00
_cell.angle_beta   90.00
_cell.angle_gamma   90.00
#
_symmetry.space_group_name_H-M   'P 1'
#
loop_
_entity.id
_entity.type
_entity.pdbx_description
1 polymer ?
#
loop_
_entity_poly.entity_id
_entity_poly.type
_entity_poly.pdbx_seq_one_letter_code
_entity_poly.pdbx_strand_id
1 'polypeptide(L)'
;MRDLFSRYAMMFNKKYQRKGHLFAGPYRQAVCLDDSYLLAASLYIHMNPARAGIVADPRGYRWSSVKLFHDHSAPRSFVKPDFVLRVLGRDDRERKKIYTDLLNRSASSATEDVLEQTDAVTQLRKALACVFPALFSSVRKNRQIARRTGLELLDEEEIEETIRAMKARGNRISPETKKAWRFLIEQLIARGYKREDIAAMIGVSVKTIYNIMKAGG
;
A
#
# COMPACT_ATOMS: atom_id res chain seq x y z
N MET A 1 9.23 13.16 -9.97
CA MET A 1 7.93 13.86 -9.89
C MET A 1 8.03 15.37 -10.12
N ARG A 2 9.01 16.08 -9.55
CA ARG A 2 9.20 17.55 -9.74
C ARG A 2 9.10 17.98 -11.21
N ASP A 3 9.90 17.40 -12.09
CA ASP A 3 9.97 17.84 -13.48
C ASP A 3 8.66 17.63 -14.26
N LEU A 4 8.00 16.49 -14.05
CA LEU A 4 6.71 16.18 -14.66
C LEU A 4 5.64 17.20 -14.25
N PHE A 5 5.55 17.48 -12.94
CA PHE A 5 4.57 18.42 -12.41
C PHE A 5 4.87 19.86 -12.85
N SER A 6 6.13 20.27 -12.80
CA SER A 6 6.55 21.61 -13.26
C SER A 6 6.23 21.83 -14.74
N ARG A 7 6.54 20.86 -15.60
CA ARG A 7 6.22 20.94 -17.04
C ARG A 7 4.71 21.00 -17.29
N TYR A 8 3.94 20.16 -16.61
CA TYR A 8 2.49 20.16 -16.73
C TYR A 8 1.87 21.48 -16.24
N ALA A 9 2.29 21.98 -15.07
CA ALA A 9 1.78 23.24 -14.51
C ALA A 9 2.09 24.43 -15.43
N MET A 10 3.31 24.49 -15.99
CA MET A 10 3.69 25.53 -16.94
C MET A 10 2.85 25.48 -18.21
N MET A 11 2.65 24.28 -18.77
CA MET A 11 1.80 24.07 -19.94
C MET A 11 0.33 24.45 -19.66
N PHE A 12 -0.23 24.03 -18.52
CA PHE A 12 -1.60 24.31 -18.12
C PHE A 12 -1.82 25.82 -17.91
N ASN A 13 -0.93 26.47 -17.15
CA ASN A 13 -1.00 27.91 -16.90
C ASN A 13 -0.90 28.72 -18.20
N LYS A 14 0.00 28.32 -19.13
CA LYS A 14 0.10 28.94 -20.46
C LYS A 14 -1.18 28.76 -21.27
N LYS A 15 -1.77 27.55 -21.29
CA LYS A 15 -2.97 27.23 -22.06
C LYS A 15 -4.20 27.99 -21.57
N TYR A 16 -4.38 28.10 -20.26
CA TYR A 16 -5.56 28.71 -19.65
C TYR A 16 -5.30 30.13 -19.11
N GLN A 17 -4.18 30.74 -19.48
CA GLN A 17 -3.77 32.09 -19.07
C GLN A 17 -3.81 32.33 -17.55
N ARG A 18 -3.49 31.30 -16.76
CA ARG A 18 -3.44 31.36 -15.30
C ARG A 18 -2.04 31.70 -14.80
N LYS A 19 -1.96 32.23 -13.58
CA LYS A 19 -0.72 32.48 -12.85
C LYS A 19 -0.79 31.79 -11.48
N GLY A 20 0.37 31.45 -10.92
CA GLY A 20 0.48 30.82 -9.60
C GLY A 20 0.56 29.29 -9.60
N HIS A 21 0.50 28.72 -8.40
CA HIS A 21 0.64 27.27 -8.18
C HIS A 21 -0.61 26.51 -8.66
N LEU A 22 -0.39 25.43 -9.43
CA LEU A 22 -1.47 24.55 -9.89
C LEU A 22 -1.78 23.43 -8.91
N PHE A 23 -0.76 22.89 -8.25
CA PHE A 23 -0.89 21.77 -7.31
C PHE A 23 -0.95 22.29 -5.87
N ALA A 24 -1.82 21.69 -5.05
CA ALA A 24 -2.10 22.12 -3.68
C ALA A 24 -1.06 21.65 -2.64
N GLY A 25 0.01 20.98 -3.05
CA GLY A 25 1.02 20.48 -2.12
C GLY A 25 2.10 19.62 -2.78
N PRO A 26 3.08 19.13 -1.99
CA PRO A 26 4.09 18.21 -2.46
C PRO A 26 3.49 16.87 -2.86
N TYR A 27 4.14 16.19 -3.80
CA TYR A 27 3.80 14.83 -4.17
C TYR A 27 4.03 13.87 -2.99
N ARG A 28 3.02 13.07 -2.65
CA ARG A 28 3.12 12.01 -1.64
C ARG A 28 3.51 10.68 -2.29
N GLN A 29 4.33 9.91 -1.59
CA GLN A 29 4.73 8.57 -1.99
C GLN A 29 4.63 7.62 -0.80
N ALA A 30 4.20 6.39 -1.07
CA ALA A 30 4.19 5.29 -0.12
C ALA A 30 4.83 4.08 -0.79
N VAL A 31 5.67 3.35 -0.05
CA VAL A 31 6.30 2.15 -0.57
C VAL A 31 5.32 0.99 -0.49
N CYS A 32 5.14 0.28 -1.60
CA CYS A 32 4.33 -0.94 -1.65
C CYS A 32 5.21 -2.14 -1.27
N LEU A 33 5.09 -2.59 -0.02
CA LEU A 33 6.01 -3.59 0.55
C LEU A 33 5.48 -5.03 0.44
N ASP A 34 4.18 -5.21 0.24
CA ASP A 34 3.56 -6.52 0.14
C ASP A 34 2.40 -6.56 -0.88
N ASP A 35 2.02 -7.78 -1.26
CA ASP A 35 1.01 -8.05 -2.27
C ASP A 35 -0.39 -7.60 -1.83
N SER A 36 -0.69 -7.62 -0.53
CA SER A 36 -1.98 -7.19 0.02
C SER A 36 -2.15 -5.67 -0.05
N TYR A 37 -1.07 -4.92 0.23
CA TYR A 37 -1.02 -3.48 0.04
C TYR A 37 -1.14 -3.12 -1.44
N LEU A 38 -0.47 -3.84 -2.34
CA LEU A 38 -0.58 -3.62 -3.79
C LEU A 38 -2.03 -3.72 -4.26
N LEU A 39 -2.72 -4.77 -3.83
CA LEU A 39 -4.11 -5.03 -4.18
C LEU A 39 -5.04 -3.92 -3.63
N ALA A 40 -4.88 -3.57 -2.36
CA ALA A 40 -5.66 -2.51 -1.72
C ALA A 40 -5.42 -1.14 -2.37
N ALA A 41 -4.17 -0.80 -2.69
CA ALA A 41 -3.83 0.45 -3.37
C ALA A 41 -4.47 0.53 -4.75
N SER A 42 -4.47 -0.58 -5.51
CA SER A 42 -5.14 -0.65 -6.81
C SER A 42 -6.64 -0.43 -6.70
N LEU A 43 -7.32 -1.10 -5.75
CA LEU A 43 -8.75 -0.93 -5.52
C LEU A 43 -9.07 0.51 -5.09
N TYR A 44 -8.28 1.07 -4.18
CA TYR A 44 -8.40 2.45 -3.73
C TYR A 44 -8.37 3.43 -4.92
N ILE A 45 -7.36 3.33 -5.78
CA ILE A 45 -7.23 4.19 -6.97
C ILE A 45 -8.47 4.10 -7.86
N HIS A 46 -8.95 2.89 -8.14
CA HIS A 46 -10.12 2.71 -9.01
C HIS A 46 -11.42 3.17 -8.37
N MET A 47 -11.53 3.13 -7.04
CA MET A 47 -12.71 3.60 -6.31
C MET A 47 -12.75 5.12 -6.11
N ASN A 48 -11.61 5.80 -6.14
CA ASN A 48 -11.53 7.24 -5.86
C ASN A 48 -12.55 8.09 -6.64
N PRO A 49 -12.79 7.88 -7.95
CA PRO A 49 -13.81 8.64 -8.67
C PRO A 49 -15.22 8.47 -8.10
N ALA A 50 -15.57 7.27 -7.66
CA ALA A 50 -16.87 7.00 -7.05
C ALA A 50 -16.96 7.57 -5.63
N ARG A 51 -15.90 7.41 -4.83
CA ARG A 51 -15.81 8.00 -3.49
C ARG A 51 -15.86 9.53 -3.51
N ALA A 52 -15.33 10.15 -4.56
CA ALA A 52 -15.39 11.61 -4.78
C ALA A 52 -16.73 12.08 -5.36
N GLY A 53 -17.71 11.18 -5.56
CA GLY A 53 -19.02 11.52 -6.11
C GLY A 53 -19.03 11.91 -7.59
N ILE A 54 -17.94 11.68 -8.33
CA ILE A 54 -17.82 12.02 -9.76
C ILE A 54 -18.65 11.05 -10.61
N VAL A 55 -18.72 9.79 -10.19
CA VAL A 55 -19.50 8.72 -10.84
C VAL A 55 -20.16 7.85 -9.78
N ALA A 56 -21.32 7.27 -10.07
CA ALA A 56 -21.94 6.29 -9.16
C ALA A 56 -21.19 4.94 -9.16
N ASP A 57 -20.63 4.57 -10.30
CA ASP A 57 -19.87 3.33 -10.49
C ASP A 57 -18.43 3.67 -10.91
N PRO A 58 -17.39 3.19 -10.21
CA PRO A 58 -16.00 3.42 -10.60
C PRO A 58 -15.68 3.01 -12.04
N ARG A 59 -16.40 2.02 -12.60
CA ARG A 59 -16.26 1.56 -13.99
C ARG A 59 -16.72 2.59 -15.02
N GLY A 60 -17.57 3.55 -14.62
CA GLY A 60 -18.02 4.65 -15.46
C GLY A 60 -17.00 5.77 -15.64
N TYR A 61 -15.90 5.79 -14.86
CA TYR A 61 -14.92 6.86 -14.95
C TYR A 61 -13.94 6.66 -16.11
N ARG A 62 -14.11 7.46 -17.17
CA ARG A 62 -13.33 7.33 -18.43
C ARG A 62 -11.81 7.47 -18.28
N TRP A 63 -11.34 8.18 -17.25
CA TRP A 63 -9.91 8.42 -16.99
C TRP A 63 -9.35 7.46 -15.94
N SER A 64 -9.76 6.20 -15.99
CA SER A 64 -9.30 5.14 -15.11
C SER A 64 -8.86 3.92 -15.91
N SER A 65 -7.85 3.21 -15.40
CA SER A 65 -7.43 1.91 -15.90
C SER A 65 -8.38 0.78 -15.52
N VAL A 66 -9.41 1.02 -14.71
CA VAL A 66 -10.30 -0.01 -14.12
C VAL A 66 -10.88 -0.97 -15.18
N LYS A 67 -11.11 -0.50 -16.41
CA LYS A 67 -11.58 -1.36 -17.52
C LYS A 67 -10.63 -2.52 -17.79
N LEU A 68 -9.32 -2.30 -17.72
CA LEU A 68 -8.29 -3.33 -17.92
C LEU A 68 -8.33 -4.44 -16.85
N PHE A 69 -8.95 -4.19 -15.70
CA PHE A 69 -8.96 -5.09 -14.54
C PHE A 69 -10.22 -5.95 -14.44
N HIS A 70 -11.29 -5.63 -15.17
CA HIS A 70 -12.53 -6.41 -15.16
C HIS A 70 -12.99 -6.86 -16.55
N ASP A 71 -12.65 -6.11 -17.61
CA ASP A 71 -13.12 -6.39 -18.96
C ASP A 71 -12.09 -7.22 -19.74
N HIS A 72 -12.54 -8.34 -20.32
CA HIS A 72 -11.72 -9.20 -21.19
C HIS A 72 -11.52 -8.61 -22.58
N SER A 73 -12.41 -7.72 -23.00
CA SER A 73 -12.37 -7.00 -24.28
C SER A 73 -11.71 -5.62 -24.17
N ALA A 74 -11.08 -5.32 -23.02
CA ALA A 74 -10.46 -4.03 -22.79
C ALA A 74 -9.40 -3.71 -23.87
N PRO A 75 -9.32 -2.45 -24.34
CA PRO A 75 -8.41 -2.06 -25.40
C PRO A 75 -6.95 -2.21 -24.96
N ARG A 76 -6.05 -2.38 -25.93
CA ARG A 76 -4.60 -2.38 -25.67
C ARG A 76 -4.20 -1.06 -25.01
N SER A 77 -3.41 -1.17 -23.94
CA SER A 77 -2.91 -0.03 -23.17
C SER A 77 -1.44 -0.23 -22.81
N PHE A 78 -0.74 0.87 -22.54
CA PHE A 78 0.61 0.83 -21.98
C PHE A 78 0.59 0.36 -20.51
N VAL A 79 -0.56 0.47 -19.83
CA VAL A 79 -0.76 -0.01 -18.46
C VAL A 79 -0.73 -1.54 -18.44
N LYS A 80 -0.04 -2.10 -17.45
CA LYS A 80 0.15 -3.56 -17.28
C LYS A 80 -0.67 -4.07 -16.08
N PRO A 81 -1.96 -4.41 -16.25
CA PRO A 81 -2.83 -4.87 -15.15
C PRO A 81 -2.34 -6.20 -14.56
N ASP A 82 -1.67 -7.05 -15.35
CA ASP A 82 -1.14 -8.35 -14.92
C ASP A 82 -0.19 -8.27 -13.72
N PHE A 83 0.47 -7.15 -13.50
CA PHE A 83 1.32 -6.98 -12.33
C PHE A 83 0.51 -7.06 -11.03
N VAL A 84 -0.68 -6.48 -11.01
CA VAL A 84 -1.59 -6.52 -9.85
C VAL A 84 -2.44 -7.78 -9.90
N LEU A 85 -3.02 -8.13 -11.05
CA LEU A 85 -3.95 -9.27 -11.15
C LEU A 85 -3.28 -10.60 -10.79
N ARG A 86 -1.98 -10.79 -11.04
CA ARG A 86 -1.26 -12.01 -10.66
C ARG A 86 -1.20 -12.29 -9.15
N VAL A 87 -1.43 -11.27 -8.33
CA VAL A 87 -1.57 -11.43 -6.88
C VAL A 87 -2.78 -12.31 -6.53
N LEU A 88 -3.83 -12.28 -7.37
CA LEU A 88 -5.12 -12.94 -7.12
C LEU A 88 -5.19 -14.40 -7.58
N GLY A 89 -4.16 -14.97 -8.21
CA GLY A 89 -4.16 -16.36 -8.66
C GLY A 89 -3.40 -16.59 -9.96
N ARG A 90 -3.66 -17.73 -10.63
CA ARG A 90 -2.98 -18.11 -11.89
C ARG A 90 -3.82 -17.87 -13.16
N ASP A 91 -5.14 -17.97 -13.07
CA ASP A 91 -6.05 -17.88 -14.21
C ASP A 91 -6.52 -16.43 -14.46
N ASP A 92 -6.49 -15.96 -15.71
CA ASP A 92 -6.85 -14.58 -16.05
C ASP A 92 -8.34 -14.28 -15.82
N ARG A 93 -9.22 -15.20 -16.20
CA ARG A 93 -10.68 -15.03 -16.04
C ARG A 93 -11.05 -14.98 -14.57
N GLU A 94 -10.50 -15.89 -13.78
CA GLU A 94 -10.69 -15.92 -12.34
C GLU A 94 -10.18 -14.64 -11.67
N ARG A 95 -8.98 -14.16 -12.02
CA ARG A 95 -8.42 -12.92 -11.44
C ARG A 95 -9.30 -11.71 -11.69
N LYS A 96 -9.80 -11.51 -12.92
CA LYS A 96 -10.68 -10.37 -13.24
C LYS A 96 -12.03 -10.48 -12.54
N LYS A 97 -12.56 -11.70 -12.39
CA LYS A 97 -13.77 -11.96 -11.59
C LYS A 97 -13.55 -11.59 -10.13
N ILE A 98 -12.50 -12.11 -9.49
CA ILE A 98 -12.16 -11.80 -8.09
C ILE A 98 -11.96 -10.29 -7.92
N TYR A 99 -11.25 -9.63 -8.85
CA TYR A 99 -11.05 -8.19 -8.81
C TYR A 99 -12.38 -7.42 -8.88
N THR A 100 -13.31 -7.87 -9.71
CA THR A 100 -14.65 -7.28 -9.84
C THR A 100 -15.46 -7.46 -8.56
N ASP A 101 -15.41 -8.63 -7.94
CA ASP A 101 -16.09 -8.91 -6.67
C ASP A 101 -15.53 -8.03 -5.54
N LEU A 102 -14.21 -7.87 -5.48
CA LEU A 102 -13.54 -6.95 -4.55
C LEU A 102 -14.01 -5.51 -4.77
N LEU A 103 -14.06 -5.05 -6.02
CA LEU A 103 -14.46 -3.68 -6.39
C LEU A 103 -15.93 -3.39 -6.02
N ASN A 104 -16.83 -4.36 -6.26
CA ASN A 104 -18.24 -4.23 -5.90
C ASN A 104 -18.42 -4.17 -4.37
N ARG A 105 -17.67 -4.98 -3.64
CA ARG A 105 -17.79 -5.05 -2.17
C ARG A 105 -17.17 -3.84 -1.49
N SER A 106 -16.08 -3.32 -2.04
CA SER A 106 -15.44 -2.12 -1.53
C SER A 106 -16.28 -0.87 -1.80
N ALA A 107 -17.02 -0.79 -2.91
CA ALA A 107 -17.96 0.30 -3.19
C ALA A 107 -19.07 0.46 -2.12
N SER A 108 -19.37 -0.59 -1.35
CA SER A 108 -20.34 -0.55 -0.26
C SER A 108 -19.78 0.01 1.06
N SER A 109 -18.47 0.23 1.16
CA SER A 109 -17.78 0.77 2.34
C SER A 109 -17.27 2.20 2.10
N ALA A 110 -18.07 3.15 2.58
CA ALA A 110 -17.75 4.53 2.95
C ALA A 110 -17.43 5.59 1.87
N THR A 111 -18.40 6.49 1.79
CA THR A 111 -18.34 7.91 1.40
C THR A 111 -17.69 8.72 2.52
N GLU A 112 -16.36 8.80 2.57
CA GLU A 112 -15.67 9.76 3.44
C GLU A 112 -14.54 10.46 2.69
N ASP A 113 -14.34 11.73 3.09
CA ASP A 113 -13.51 12.75 2.46
C ASP A 113 -12.11 12.23 2.11
N VAL A 114 -11.86 12.11 0.80
CA VAL A 114 -10.82 11.26 0.20
C VAL A 114 -9.46 11.95 0.19
N LEU A 115 -9.43 13.28 0.28
CA LEU A 115 -8.29 14.05 -0.20
C LEU A 115 -7.07 14.05 0.72
N GLU A 116 -7.19 13.62 1.98
CA GLU A 116 -6.11 13.80 2.97
C GLU A 116 -5.84 12.61 3.92
N GLN A 117 -6.48 11.45 3.71
CA GLN A 117 -6.28 10.29 4.59
C GLN A 117 -4.99 9.52 4.24
N THR A 118 -3.95 9.66 5.08
CA THR A 118 -2.67 8.94 4.90
C THR A 118 -2.83 7.42 5.00
N ASP A 119 -3.79 6.96 5.79
CA ASP A 119 -3.96 5.55 6.13
C ASP A 119 -5.10 4.89 5.35
N ALA A 120 -5.69 5.57 4.36
CA ALA A 120 -6.87 5.08 3.65
C ALA A 120 -6.66 3.71 2.99
N VAL A 121 -5.48 3.49 2.40
CA VAL A 121 -5.12 2.21 1.79
C VAL A 121 -5.00 1.13 2.85
N THR A 122 -4.38 1.45 4.00
CA THR A 122 -4.23 0.53 5.13
C THR A 122 -5.58 0.15 5.73
N GLN A 123 -6.50 1.11 5.88
CA GLN A 123 -7.86 0.86 6.37
C GLN A 123 -8.67 0.00 5.38
N LEU A 124 -8.61 0.33 4.08
CA LEU A 124 -9.24 -0.47 3.05
C LEU A 124 -8.71 -1.91 3.05
N ARG A 125 -7.39 -2.08 3.18
CA ARG A 125 -6.75 -3.39 3.27
C ARG A 125 -7.28 -4.18 4.47
N LYS A 126 -7.36 -3.57 5.66
CA LYS A 126 -7.90 -4.19 6.88
C LYS A 126 -9.36 -4.61 6.70
N ALA A 127 -10.19 -3.72 6.14
CA ALA A 127 -11.59 -4.01 5.84
C ALA A 127 -11.73 -5.18 4.85
N LEU A 128 -10.96 -5.18 3.76
CA LEU A 128 -10.98 -6.25 2.77
C LEU A 128 -10.47 -7.58 3.33
N ALA A 129 -9.44 -7.57 4.18
CA ALA A 129 -8.94 -8.76 4.84
C ALA A 129 -10.00 -9.38 5.79
N CYS A 130 -10.80 -8.54 6.46
CA CYS A 130 -11.91 -9.00 7.28
C CYS A 130 -13.04 -9.63 6.45
N VAL A 131 -13.34 -9.06 5.28
CA VAL A 131 -14.42 -9.54 4.40
C VAL A 131 -13.98 -10.78 3.58
N PHE A 132 -12.71 -10.86 3.21
CA PHE A 132 -12.15 -11.92 2.36
C PHE A 132 -10.89 -12.56 2.99
N PRO A 133 -11.01 -13.19 4.17
CA PRO A 133 -9.85 -13.68 4.93
C PRO A 133 -9.04 -14.75 4.18
N ALA A 134 -9.72 -15.70 3.52
CA ALA A 134 -9.06 -16.76 2.76
C ALA A 134 -8.27 -16.19 1.56
N LEU A 135 -8.86 -15.22 0.85
CA LEU A 135 -8.20 -14.55 -0.26
C LEU A 135 -6.98 -13.77 0.21
N PHE A 136 -7.11 -12.95 1.25
CA PHE A 136 -6.00 -12.13 1.74
C PHE A 136 -4.88 -12.98 2.35
N SER A 137 -5.20 -14.13 2.95
CA SER A 137 -4.21 -15.14 3.35
C SER A 137 -3.45 -15.71 2.15
N SER A 138 -4.13 -16.04 1.06
CA SER A 138 -3.52 -16.52 -0.18
C SER A 138 -2.64 -15.45 -0.85
N VAL A 139 -3.14 -14.21 -0.92
CA VAL A 139 -2.45 -13.03 -1.46
C VAL A 139 -1.12 -12.80 -0.74
N ARG A 140 -1.10 -12.82 0.60
CA ARG A 140 0.13 -12.66 1.39
C ARG A 140 1.15 -13.76 1.12
N LYS A 141 0.70 -15.01 0.95
CA LYS A 141 1.57 -16.15 0.66
C LYS A 141 2.19 -16.11 -0.75
N ASN A 142 1.62 -15.35 -1.68
CA ASN A 142 2.14 -15.25 -3.03
C ASN A 142 3.54 -14.61 -3.07
N ARG A 143 3.81 -13.63 -2.17
CA ARG A 143 5.13 -12.98 -2.00
C ARG A 143 5.71 -12.46 -3.32
N GLN A 144 4.86 -12.02 -4.24
CA GLN A 144 5.28 -11.56 -5.57
C GLN A 144 6.20 -10.34 -5.45
N ILE A 145 5.85 -9.36 -4.61
CA ILE A 145 6.68 -8.17 -4.36
C ILE A 145 8.04 -8.55 -3.76
N ALA A 146 8.07 -9.43 -2.76
CA ALA A 146 9.32 -9.90 -2.15
C ALA A 146 10.22 -10.60 -3.18
N ARG A 147 9.68 -11.55 -3.96
CA ARG A 147 10.42 -12.26 -5.01
C ARG A 147 10.99 -11.33 -6.08
N ARG A 148 10.27 -10.26 -6.43
CA ARG A 148 10.68 -9.32 -7.47
C ARG A 148 11.75 -8.33 -6.98
N THR A 149 11.68 -7.93 -5.72
CA THR A 149 12.61 -6.95 -5.13
C THR A 149 13.83 -7.60 -4.50
N GLY A 150 13.75 -8.91 -4.19
CA GLY A 150 14.77 -9.62 -3.41
C GLY A 150 14.75 -9.24 -1.92
N LEU A 151 13.78 -8.43 -1.48
CA LEU A 151 13.65 -8.00 -0.10
C LEU A 151 12.69 -8.95 0.63
N GLU A 152 13.23 -9.73 1.57
CA GLU A 152 12.42 -10.50 2.51
C GLU A 152 11.86 -9.57 3.60
N LEU A 153 10.83 -8.83 3.24
CA LEU A 153 10.12 -7.98 4.18
C LEU A 153 8.95 -8.74 4.81
N LEU A 154 8.86 -8.67 6.15
CA LEU A 154 7.69 -9.16 6.89
C LEU A 154 6.47 -8.35 6.48
N ASP A 155 5.32 -8.96 6.27
CA ASP A 155 4.10 -8.18 6.07
C ASP A 155 3.66 -7.49 7.38
N GLU A 156 2.70 -6.57 7.30
CA GLU A 156 2.30 -5.77 8.46
C GLU A 156 1.70 -6.61 9.61
N GLU A 157 1.04 -7.74 9.31
CA GLU A 157 0.51 -8.63 10.35
C GLU A 157 1.64 -9.42 11.01
N GLU A 158 2.59 -9.92 10.23
CA GLU A 158 3.81 -10.56 10.75
C GLU A 158 4.62 -9.59 11.63
N ILE A 159 4.69 -8.30 11.27
CA ILE A 159 5.30 -7.26 12.10
C ILE A 159 4.55 -7.10 13.42
N GLU A 160 3.23 -6.96 13.38
CA GLU A 160 2.41 -6.82 14.59
C GLU A 160 2.51 -8.05 15.51
N GLU A 161 2.51 -9.25 14.94
CA GLU A 161 2.72 -10.52 15.65
C GLU A 161 4.13 -10.60 16.24
N THR A 162 5.16 -10.22 15.48
CA THR A 162 6.54 -10.18 15.96
C THR A 162 6.66 -9.20 17.13
N ILE A 163 6.09 -7.99 17.01
CA ILE A 163 6.06 -7.01 18.10
C ILE A 163 5.37 -7.60 19.34
N ARG A 164 4.19 -8.23 19.18
CA ARG A 164 3.45 -8.85 20.28
C ARG A 164 4.26 -9.97 20.95
N ALA A 165 4.83 -10.88 20.16
CA ALA A 165 5.63 -12.00 20.65
C ALA A 165 6.89 -11.51 21.38
N MET A 166 7.54 -10.46 20.87
CA MET A 166 8.72 -9.88 21.52
C MET A 166 8.37 -9.14 22.81
N LYS A 167 7.24 -8.42 22.88
CA LYS A 167 6.73 -7.82 24.12
C LYS A 167 6.43 -8.88 25.19
N ALA A 168 5.86 -10.02 24.80
CA ALA A 168 5.51 -11.11 25.71
C ALA A 168 6.73 -11.80 26.35
N ARG A 169 7.89 -11.83 25.68
CA ARG A 169 9.12 -12.44 26.21
C ARG A 169 9.83 -11.60 27.28
N GLY A 170 9.39 -10.36 27.51
CA GLY A 170 10.00 -9.42 28.44
C GLY A 170 11.34 -8.85 27.92
N ASN A 171 11.84 -7.80 28.58
CA ASN A 171 13.04 -7.06 28.16
C ASN A 171 14.38 -7.82 28.35
N ARG A 172 14.38 -9.14 28.48
CA ARG A 172 15.61 -9.95 28.51
C ARG A 172 16.20 -10.03 27.10
N ILE A 173 17.22 -9.23 26.85
CA ILE A 173 17.93 -9.18 25.57
C ILE A 173 18.99 -10.29 25.56
N SER A 174 18.67 -11.46 25.01
CA SER A 174 19.68 -12.45 24.61
C SER A 174 20.32 -12.03 23.27
N PRO A 175 21.49 -12.58 22.89
CA PRO A 175 22.10 -12.32 21.59
C PRO A 175 21.15 -12.59 20.41
N GLU A 176 20.35 -13.65 20.51
CA GLU A 176 19.34 -14.03 19.52
C GLU A 176 18.17 -13.04 19.49
N THR A 177 17.70 -12.59 20.67
CA THR A 177 16.63 -11.58 20.76
C THR A 177 17.09 -10.25 20.19
N LYS A 178 18.36 -9.90 20.35
CA LYS A 178 18.95 -8.67 19.81
C LYS A 178 19.01 -8.69 18.28
N LYS A 179 19.32 -9.84 17.68
CA LYS A 179 19.29 -10.02 16.21
C LYS A 179 17.86 -9.90 15.66
N ALA A 180 16.88 -10.50 16.35
CA ALA A 180 15.46 -10.37 15.99
C ALA A 180 14.96 -8.92 16.09
N TRP A 181 15.32 -8.20 17.17
CA TRP A 181 14.99 -6.79 17.31
C TRP A 181 15.61 -5.92 16.21
N ARG A 182 16.88 -6.19 15.87
CA ARG A 182 17.56 -5.47 14.79
C ARG A 182 16.84 -5.66 13.46
N PHE A 183 16.52 -6.91 13.11
CA PHE A 183 15.77 -7.21 11.91
C PHE A 183 14.43 -6.46 11.88
N LEU A 184 13.65 -6.52 12.96
CA LEU A 184 12.38 -5.81 13.05
C LEU A 184 12.53 -4.27 12.92
N ILE A 185 13.55 -3.68 13.53
CA ILE A 185 13.83 -2.25 13.44
C ILE A 185 14.21 -1.87 11.99
N GLU A 186 15.05 -2.67 11.34
CA GLU A 186 15.41 -2.48 9.92
C GLU A 186 14.17 -2.58 9.03
N GLN A 187 13.30 -3.56 9.29
CA GLN A 187 12.02 -3.73 8.61
C GLN A 187 11.14 -2.50 8.76
N LEU A 188 11.02 -1.92 9.96
CA LEU A 188 10.20 -0.73 10.23
C LEU A 188 10.79 0.53 9.59
N ILE A 189 12.11 0.71 9.67
CA ILE A 189 12.82 1.82 8.99
C ILE A 189 12.61 1.74 7.48
N ALA A 190 12.68 0.55 6.89
CA ALA A 190 12.44 0.34 5.46
C ALA A 190 11.02 0.73 5.03
N ARG A 191 10.05 0.77 5.94
CA ARG A 191 8.67 1.25 5.67
C ARG A 191 8.50 2.75 5.91
N GLY A 192 9.57 3.44 6.32
CA GLY A 192 9.56 4.89 6.56
C GLY A 192 9.12 5.30 7.96
N TYR A 193 8.98 4.36 8.91
CA TYR A 193 8.76 4.72 10.30
C TYR A 193 9.98 5.44 10.88
N LYS A 194 9.76 6.53 11.62
CA LYS A 194 10.84 7.23 12.31
C LYS A 194 11.27 6.44 13.55
N ARG A 195 12.50 6.64 13.99
CA ARG A 195 13.05 5.89 15.15
C ARG A 195 12.27 6.20 16.43
N GLU A 196 11.71 7.40 16.54
CA GLU A 196 10.83 7.83 17.62
C GLU A 196 9.52 7.03 17.63
N ASP A 197 8.88 6.90 16.47
CA ASP A 197 7.64 6.13 16.29
C ASP A 197 7.88 4.63 16.59
N ILE A 198 9.02 4.10 16.11
CA ILE A 198 9.44 2.72 16.37
C ILE A 198 9.67 2.49 17.87
N ALA A 199 10.36 3.41 18.54
CA ALA A 199 10.62 3.33 19.98
C ALA A 199 9.31 3.30 20.78
N ALA A 200 8.34 4.15 20.43
CA ALA A 200 7.01 4.17 21.04
C ALA A 200 6.22 2.88 20.75
N MET A 201 6.23 2.39 19.51
CA MET A 201 5.56 1.15 19.10
C MET A 201 6.08 -0.06 19.87
N ILE A 202 7.39 -0.13 20.08
CA ILE A 202 8.07 -1.21 20.79
C ILE A 202 7.96 -1.05 22.32
N GLY A 203 7.85 0.18 22.82
CA GLY A 203 7.84 0.48 24.26
C GLY A 203 9.25 0.55 24.87
N VAL A 204 10.24 1.02 24.10
CA VAL A 204 11.64 1.18 24.55
C VAL A 204 12.13 2.61 24.29
N SER A 205 13.26 2.98 24.88
CA SER A 205 13.88 4.28 24.60
C SER A 205 14.48 4.34 23.18
N VAL A 206 14.49 5.52 22.56
CA VAL A 206 15.19 5.76 21.28
C VAL A 206 16.67 5.37 21.37
N LYS A 207 17.31 5.60 22.52
CA LYS A 207 18.70 5.18 22.79
C LYS A 207 18.89 3.67 22.66
N THR A 208 17.91 2.87 23.11
CA THR A 208 17.91 1.42 22.96
C THR A 208 17.90 1.00 21.50
N ILE A 209 17.11 1.67 20.66
CA ILE A 209 17.07 1.44 19.20
C ILE A 209 18.46 1.66 18.58
N TYR A 210 19.12 2.78 18.90
CA TYR A 210 20.48 3.04 18.42
C TYR A 210 21.50 1.98 18.86
N ASN A 211 21.42 1.51 20.11
CA ASN A 211 22.33 0.48 20.64
C ASN A 211 22.15 -0.89 19.96
N ILE A 212 20.92 -1.26 19.62
CA ILE A 212 20.62 -2.49 18.89
C ILE A 212 21.22 -2.43 17.47
N MET A 213 21.09 -1.28 16.81
CA MET A 213 21.61 -1.04 15.47
C MET A 213 23.15 -0.97 15.41
N LYS A 214 23.81 -0.36 16.41
CA LYS A 214 25.29 -0.23 16.44
C LYS A 214 26.03 -1.54 16.69
N ALA A 215 25.46 -2.46 17.47
CA ALA A 215 26.16 -3.65 17.96
C ALA A 215 26.27 -4.80 16.94
N GLY A 216 26.38 -4.49 15.64
CA GLY A 216 26.44 -5.49 14.56
C GLY A 216 27.31 -5.08 13.38
N GLY A 217 28.08 -4.00 13.52
CA GLY A 217 29.18 -3.64 12.64
C GLY A 217 30.51 -4.01 13.29
#